data_AF-A0A2S4N9G1-F1
#
_entry.id   AF-A0A2S4N9G1-F1
#
_cell.length_a   1.000
_cell.length_b   1.000
_cell.length_c   1.000
_cell.angle_alpha   90.00
_cell.angle_beta   90.00
_cell.angle_gamma   90.00
#
_symmetry.space_group_name_H-M   'P 1'
#
loop_
_entity.id
_entity.type
_entity.pdbx_description
1 polymer ?
#
loop_
_entity_poly.entity_id
_entity_poly.type
_entity_poly.pdbx_seq_one_letter_code
_entity_poly.pdbx_strand_id
1 'polypeptide(L)'
;MIKHCYIQAQKQKIEISKEIVQNKLLLTIPKNWSSFDIYVEFTEVIKEVRNHDYNWIPLQKETILYEYCPKIIRLNSGVLVQSNINQGYWIFSKQNPKTLIWRFQPASSKQITQYNALHQKQLIDTYIEKPFCTTPSLLFTTQYAVEISRSKIPFTGMICFTDHCDFDTLQNLELLRTFLKKHNITTTKGFFLNHFSKRNDNASFEYHREELIQWIQNGHELCYHSLSQSIKSSQESKQDFLSFKAPLNDINVWIDHGYQPYNLSLYETSGYTNNEFLQVIEQNKIDIFWNYIDSGIATNGVINQLNAHHFTLGTFQKSVANTHFKSKIALLFKSVLFHYDNNPKHIRNYINFKMNWNSFTKTKKPKFLFRFIKNLIPVFGVVFNTAIFWSSIKKQVYKSAKYAPIIFKHTIKNKKITIFQTLEMVDFKKSLSPENIDTLVLEKGVCVAHTYFSDNMKHHSGRIILDNGKINSDVEANFEYLAKKIKNREIWNPTLSEVVSYWKQIDEAVFDVDASGKIFLSTTHNLNTREVY
;
A
#
# COMPACT_ATOMS: atom_id res chain seq x y z
N MET A 1 -37.03 -7.65 0.13
CA MET A 1 -35.70 -7.05 0.40
C MET A 1 -34.87 -6.86 -0.87
N ILE A 2 -34.78 -7.84 -1.78
CA ILE A 2 -34.06 -7.69 -3.07
C ILE A 2 -35.04 -7.46 -4.22
N LYS A 3 -34.77 -6.46 -5.07
CA LYS A 3 -35.55 -6.15 -6.27
C LYS A 3 -34.93 -6.82 -7.51
N HIS A 4 -33.62 -6.60 -7.73
CA HIS A 4 -32.87 -7.20 -8.84
C HIS A 4 -31.48 -7.62 -8.38
N CYS A 5 -30.94 -8.69 -8.97
CA CYS A 5 -29.58 -9.13 -8.70
C CYS A 5 -28.96 -9.75 -9.95
N TYR A 6 -27.80 -9.24 -10.37
CA TYR A 6 -27.12 -9.73 -11.56
C TYR A 6 -25.61 -9.59 -11.43
N ILE A 7 -24.88 -10.35 -12.23
CA ILE A 7 -23.43 -10.25 -12.37
C ILE A 7 -23.13 -9.66 -13.75
N GLN A 8 -22.14 -8.78 -13.80
CA GLN A 8 -21.63 -8.18 -15.02
C GLN A 8 -20.13 -8.44 -15.17
N ALA A 9 -19.74 -9.04 -16.29
CA ALA A 9 -18.35 -9.21 -16.69
C ALA A 9 -18.22 -9.18 -18.21
N GLN A 10 -17.15 -8.60 -18.76
CA GLN A 10 -16.86 -8.58 -20.20
C GLN A 10 -18.06 -8.17 -21.09
N LYS A 11 -18.88 -7.20 -20.62
CA LYS A 11 -20.14 -6.74 -21.25
C LYS A 11 -21.30 -7.76 -21.26
N GLN A 12 -21.14 -8.93 -20.67
CA GLN A 12 -22.21 -9.87 -20.41
C GLN A 12 -22.90 -9.52 -19.08
N LYS A 13 -24.22 -9.68 -19.05
CA LYS A 13 -25.06 -9.52 -17.87
C LYS A 13 -25.79 -10.83 -17.62
N ILE A 14 -25.64 -11.39 -16.42
CA ILE A 14 -26.26 -12.66 -16.04
C ILE A 14 -27.09 -12.41 -14.78
N GLU A 15 -28.40 -12.56 -14.88
CA GLU A 15 -29.29 -12.50 -13.71
C GLU A 15 -29.00 -13.70 -12.80
N ILE A 16 -28.99 -13.44 -11.49
CA ILE A 16 -28.75 -14.47 -10.46
C ILE A 16 -29.92 -14.49 -9.47
N SER A 17 -29.97 -15.53 -8.63
CA SER A 17 -31.05 -15.68 -7.66
C SER A 17 -31.17 -14.45 -6.76
N LYS A 18 -32.42 -14.06 -6.48
CA LYS A 18 -32.81 -13.02 -5.53
C LYS A 18 -33.40 -13.59 -4.24
N GLU A 19 -33.44 -14.91 -4.13
CA GLU A 19 -34.08 -15.61 -3.02
C GLU A 19 -33.20 -15.53 -1.76
N ILE A 20 -33.82 -15.13 -0.65
CA ILE A 20 -33.19 -15.12 0.66
C ILE A 20 -33.70 -16.35 1.39
N VAL A 21 -32.79 -17.28 1.68
CA VAL A 21 -33.08 -18.50 2.44
C VAL A 21 -32.36 -18.37 3.78
N GLN A 22 -33.09 -18.53 4.89
CA GLN A 22 -32.52 -18.45 6.25
C GLN A 22 -31.64 -17.19 6.45
N ASN A 23 -32.18 -16.01 6.13
CA ASN A 23 -31.48 -14.73 6.26
C ASN A 23 -30.23 -14.56 5.38
N LYS A 24 -30.05 -15.40 4.35
CA LYS A 24 -28.87 -15.41 3.47
C LYS A 24 -29.26 -15.34 2.00
N LEU A 25 -28.63 -14.44 1.25
CA LEU A 25 -28.68 -14.37 -0.20
C LEU A 25 -27.37 -14.95 -0.76
N LEU A 26 -27.46 -16.11 -1.43
CA LEU A 26 -26.31 -16.75 -2.07
C LEU A 26 -26.09 -16.17 -3.49
N LEU A 27 -24.90 -15.65 -3.75
CA LEU A 27 -24.56 -15.05 -5.04
C LEU A 27 -23.80 -16.07 -5.90
N THR A 28 -24.52 -16.82 -6.73
CA THR A 28 -23.91 -17.87 -7.57
C THR A 28 -23.07 -17.25 -8.69
N ILE A 29 -21.75 -17.44 -8.63
CA ILE A 29 -20.81 -16.87 -9.60
C ILE A 29 -20.51 -17.91 -10.69
N PRO A 30 -20.65 -17.57 -11.98
CA PRO A 30 -20.20 -18.40 -13.09
C PRO A 30 -18.71 -18.76 -12.96
N LYS A 31 -18.33 -19.98 -13.36
CA LYS A 31 -16.92 -20.40 -13.39
C LYS A 31 -16.13 -19.51 -14.38
N ASN A 32 -14.85 -19.27 -14.09
CA ASN A 32 -13.84 -18.66 -14.96
C ASN A 32 -13.78 -17.12 -15.05
N TRP A 33 -14.44 -16.37 -14.16
CA TRP A 33 -14.29 -14.90 -14.12
C TRP A 33 -13.31 -14.44 -13.04
N SER A 34 -12.21 -13.82 -13.47
CA SER A 34 -11.22 -13.21 -12.56
C SER A 34 -11.58 -11.77 -12.16
N SER A 35 -12.32 -11.04 -12.99
CA SER A 35 -12.79 -9.67 -12.76
C SER A 35 -14.26 -9.53 -13.16
N PHE A 36 -15.09 -9.07 -12.23
CA PHE A 36 -16.54 -8.91 -12.43
C PHE A 36 -17.17 -8.03 -11.35
N ASP A 37 -18.40 -7.59 -11.61
CA ASP A 37 -19.24 -6.83 -10.67
C ASP A 37 -20.51 -7.62 -10.35
N ILE A 38 -20.89 -7.68 -9.08
CA ILE A 38 -22.21 -8.13 -8.65
C ILE A 38 -23.05 -6.90 -8.31
N TYR A 39 -24.20 -6.77 -8.94
CA TYR A 39 -25.16 -5.71 -8.68
C TYR A 39 -26.30 -6.28 -7.84
N VAL A 40 -26.56 -5.64 -6.70
CA VAL A 40 -27.68 -5.96 -5.81
C VAL A 40 -28.51 -4.71 -5.63
N GLU A 41 -29.73 -4.71 -6.18
CA GLU A 41 -30.70 -3.63 -5.98
C GLU A 41 -31.68 -4.03 -4.88
N PHE A 42 -31.69 -3.26 -3.79
CA PHE A 42 -32.62 -3.44 -2.69
C PHE A 42 -33.99 -2.82 -3.02
N THR A 43 -35.05 -3.31 -2.37
CA THR A 43 -36.37 -2.67 -2.42
C THR A 43 -36.38 -1.30 -1.73
N GLU A 44 -35.47 -1.12 -0.77
CA GLU A 44 -35.33 0.05 0.09
C GLU A 44 -34.04 0.82 -0.19
N VAL A 45 -33.96 2.04 0.34
CA VAL A 45 -32.74 2.86 0.31
C VAL A 45 -31.75 2.35 1.35
N ILE A 46 -30.48 2.35 0.96
CA ILE A 46 -29.33 2.19 1.86
C ILE A 46 -29.18 3.50 2.62
N LYS A 47 -29.51 3.49 3.91
CA LYS A 47 -29.51 4.68 4.77
C LYS A 47 -28.09 5.11 5.12
N GLU A 48 -27.29 4.15 5.56
CA GLU A 48 -25.96 4.38 6.11
C GLU A 48 -25.04 3.18 5.84
N VAL A 49 -23.75 3.47 5.73
CA VAL A 49 -22.69 2.49 5.49
C VAL A 49 -21.67 2.55 6.61
N ARG A 50 -21.12 1.40 6.99
CA ARG A 50 -20.04 1.32 7.98
C ARG A 50 -18.71 1.64 7.30
N ASN A 51 -18.13 2.80 7.60
CA ASN A 51 -16.94 3.29 6.90
C ASN A 51 -15.64 2.63 7.39
N HIS A 52 -14.51 3.05 6.80
CA HIS A 52 -13.20 2.54 7.20
C HIS A 52 -12.84 2.87 8.66
N ASP A 53 -13.35 3.95 9.24
CA ASP A 53 -13.10 4.33 10.64
C ASP A 53 -13.97 3.56 11.65
N TYR A 54 -14.77 2.59 11.18
CA TYR A 54 -15.80 1.93 11.97
C TYR A 54 -16.87 2.92 12.48
N ASN A 55 -17.27 3.88 11.65
CA ASN A 55 -18.36 4.81 11.91
C ASN A 55 -19.51 4.58 10.92
N TRP A 56 -20.73 4.78 11.38
CA TRP A 56 -21.89 4.86 10.50
C TRP A 56 -21.89 6.21 9.79
N ILE A 57 -21.90 6.20 8.45
CA ILE A 57 -21.97 7.42 7.64
C ILE A 57 -23.15 7.35 6.66
N PRO A 58 -23.89 8.46 6.45
CA PRO A 58 -24.94 8.52 5.45
C PRO A 58 -24.36 8.49 4.02
N LEU A 59 -25.12 7.95 3.07
CA LEU A 59 -24.73 7.90 1.66
C LEU A 59 -24.87 9.28 0.97
N GLN A 60 -23.96 10.20 1.26
CA GLN A 60 -23.98 11.56 0.70
C GLN A 60 -23.19 11.71 -0.61
N LYS A 61 -22.23 10.82 -0.86
CA LYS A 61 -21.35 10.82 -2.03
C LYS A 61 -21.03 9.39 -2.44
N GLU A 62 -20.38 9.24 -3.60
CA GLU A 62 -19.79 7.95 -3.97
C GLU A 62 -18.86 7.48 -2.85
N THR A 63 -19.08 6.25 -2.41
CA THR A 63 -18.35 5.64 -1.29
C THR A 63 -17.86 4.27 -1.72
N ILE A 64 -16.58 3.98 -1.44
CA ILE A 64 -15.95 2.69 -1.69
C ILE A 64 -15.51 2.12 -0.35
N LEU A 65 -15.94 0.90 -0.04
CA LEU A 65 -15.43 0.14 1.10
C LEU A 65 -14.41 -0.89 0.59
N TYR A 66 -13.15 -0.66 0.92
CA TYR A 66 -12.00 -1.50 0.54
C TYR A 66 -11.96 -2.80 1.35
N GLU A 67 -11.18 -3.79 0.95
CA GLU A 67 -11.16 -5.13 1.54
C GLU A 67 -11.07 -5.13 3.09
N TYR A 68 -10.24 -4.28 3.67
CA TYR A 68 -10.07 -4.15 5.12
C TYR A 68 -11.07 -3.21 5.82
N CYS A 69 -12.16 -2.82 5.15
CA CYS A 69 -13.27 -2.05 5.73
C CYS A 69 -14.46 -2.97 6.05
N PRO A 70 -15.21 -2.72 7.14
CA PRO A 70 -16.44 -3.45 7.41
C PRO A 70 -17.39 -3.39 6.22
N LYS A 71 -17.84 -4.55 5.74
CA LYS A 71 -18.81 -4.65 4.64
C LYS A 71 -20.21 -4.75 5.25
N ILE A 72 -20.64 -3.66 5.88
CA ILE A 72 -21.90 -3.58 6.61
C ILE A 72 -22.64 -2.33 6.17
N ILE A 73 -23.93 -2.47 5.86
CA ILE A 73 -24.85 -1.37 5.58
C ILE A 73 -26.12 -1.50 6.41
N ARG A 74 -26.84 -0.40 6.58
CA ARG A 74 -28.18 -0.38 7.15
C ARG A 74 -29.19 0.16 6.15
N LEU A 75 -30.31 -0.56 5.99
CA LEU A 75 -31.44 -0.14 5.16
C LEU A 75 -32.37 0.81 5.95
N ASN A 76 -33.27 1.49 5.25
CA ASN A 76 -34.23 2.40 5.90
C ASN A 76 -35.12 1.73 6.96
N SER A 77 -35.48 0.46 6.76
CA SER A 77 -36.19 -0.37 7.76
C SER A 77 -35.40 -0.63 9.05
N GLY A 78 -34.10 -0.34 9.07
CA GLY A 78 -33.21 -0.69 10.18
C GLY A 78 -32.52 -2.05 10.01
N VAL A 79 -32.91 -2.85 9.01
CA VAL A 79 -32.23 -4.12 8.69
C VAL A 79 -30.76 -3.86 8.34
N LEU A 80 -29.88 -4.61 8.97
CA LEU A 80 -28.45 -4.65 8.66
C LEU A 80 -28.19 -5.70 7.58
N VAL A 81 -27.31 -5.36 6.64
CA VAL A 81 -26.83 -6.27 5.60
C VAL A 81 -25.31 -6.34 5.68
N GLN A 82 -24.76 -7.54 5.81
CA GLN A 82 -23.33 -7.80 5.93
C GLN A 82 -22.88 -8.80 4.86
N SER A 83 -21.70 -8.62 4.27
CA SER A 83 -21.12 -9.68 3.45
C SER A 83 -20.65 -10.85 4.30
N ASN A 84 -20.72 -12.06 3.75
CA ASN A 84 -20.10 -13.23 4.38
C ASN A 84 -18.56 -13.20 4.34
N ILE A 85 -17.95 -12.36 3.51
CA ILE A 85 -16.49 -12.28 3.33
C ILE A 85 -16.02 -10.85 3.12
N ASN A 86 -14.74 -10.56 3.37
CA ASN A 86 -14.18 -9.21 3.24
C ASN A 86 -13.68 -8.87 1.83
N GLN A 87 -13.43 -9.87 0.97
CA GLN A 87 -12.85 -9.66 -0.37
C GLN A 87 -13.75 -8.84 -1.30
N GLY A 88 -13.11 -8.11 -2.19
CA GLY A 88 -13.77 -7.23 -3.13
C GLY A 88 -14.17 -5.89 -2.52
N TYR A 89 -14.69 -5.02 -3.38
CA TYR A 89 -15.00 -3.63 -3.08
C TYR A 89 -16.50 -3.43 -3.08
N TRP A 90 -17.06 -2.86 -2.02
CA TRP A 90 -18.44 -2.37 -2.06
C TRP A 90 -18.45 -0.93 -2.52
N ILE A 91 -19.20 -0.65 -3.58
CA ILE A 91 -19.31 0.67 -4.19
C ILE A 91 -20.77 1.12 -4.11
N PHE A 92 -20.95 2.34 -3.63
CA PHE A 92 -22.26 2.97 -3.46
C PHE A 92 -22.27 4.34 -4.13
N SER A 93 -23.42 4.73 -4.65
CA SER A 93 -23.63 6.02 -5.30
C SER A 93 -24.89 6.68 -4.77
N LYS A 94 -24.81 7.99 -4.49
CA LYS A 94 -25.99 8.78 -4.12
C LYS A 94 -27.04 8.83 -5.24
N GLN A 95 -26.61 8.73 -6.50
CA GLN A 95 -27.51 8.71 -7.66
C GLN A 95 -28.33 7.41 -7.72
N ASN A 96 -27.80 6.32 -7.17
CA ASN A 96 -28.45 5.01 -7.10
C ASN A 96 -28.45 4.47 -5.66
N PRO A 97 -29.21 5.10 -4.75
CA PRO A 97 -29.07 4.87 -3.30
C PRO A 97 -29.65 3.53 -2.82
N LYS A 98 -30.23 2.74 -3.73
CA LYS A 98 -30.75 1.39 -3.46
C LYS A 98 -29.82 0.29 -3.97
N THR A 99 -28.67 0.63 -4.54
CA THR A 99 -27.82 -0.32 -5.25
C THR A 99 -26.49 -0.48 -4.53
N LEU A 100 -26.16 -1.72 -4.21
CA LEU A 100 -24.81 -2.16 -3.88
C LEU A 100 -24.15 -2.72 -5.13
N ILE A 101 -22.94 -2.24 -5.45
CA ILE A 101 -22.06 -2.87 -6.44
C ILE A 101 -20.93 -3.54 -5.66
N TRP A 102 -20.84 -4.87 -5.74
CA TRP A 102 -19.75 -5.65 -5.18
C TRP A 102 -18.77 -6.04 -6.30
N ARG A 103 -17.66 -5.32 -6.37
CA ARG A 103 -16.68 -5.40 -7.44
C ARG A 103 -15.47 -6.25 -7.07
N PHE A 104 -15.07 -7.15 -7.97
CA PHE A 104 -13.90 -8.02 -7.81
C PHE A 104 -12.86 -7.74 -8.91
N GLN A 105 -11.60 -7.57 -8.50
CA GLN A 105 -10.45 -7.26 -9.36
C GLN A 105 -10.66 -6.10 -10.37
N PRO A 106 -11.10 -4.89 -9.93
CA PRO A 106 -11.11 -3.73 -10.82
C PRO A 106 -9.72 -3.50 -11.44
N ALA A 107 -9.70 -3.03 -12.69
CA ALA A 107 -8.48 -2.52 -13.30
C ALA A 107 -7.83 -1.44 -12.41
N SER A 108 -6.50 -1.52 -12.26
CA SER A 108 -5.70 -0.63 -11.42
C SER A 108 -6.01 -0.66 -9.92
N SER A 109 -6.70 -1.69 -9.42
CA SER A 109 -6.97 -1.83 -7.97
C SER A 109 -5.80 -2.39 -7.19
N LYS A 110 -5.07 -3.34 -7.80
CA LYS A 110 -3.92 -4.03 -7.23
C LYS A 110 -2.88 -4.15 -8.34
N GLN A 111 -1.82 -3.36 -8.24
CA GLN A 111 -0.80 -3.28 -9.28
C GLN A 111 0.59 -3.61 -8.72
N ILE A 112 1.42 -4.16 -9.59
CA ILE A 112 2.85 -4.32 -9.35
C ILE A 112 3.66 -3.58 -10.40
N THR A 113 4.84 -3.15 -10.01
CA THR A 113 5.82 -2.57 -10.93
C THR A 113 6.49 -3.68 -11.73
N GLN A 114 6.55 -3.53 -13.04
CA GLN A 114 7.36 -4.34 -13.93
C GLN A 114 8.20 -3.44 -14.84
N TYR A 115 9.43 -3.81 -15.12
CA TYR A 115 10.29 -3.13 -16.08
C TYR A 115 10.35 -3.90 -17.39
N ASN A 116 10.12 -3.20 -18.50
CA ASN A 116 10.27 -3.78 -19.83
C ASN A 116 11.76 -3.93 -20.22
N ALA A 117 12.03 -4.56 -21.37
CA ALA A 117 13.38 -4.75 -21.90
C ALA A 117 14.17 -3.45 -22.17
N LEU A 118 13.50 -2.28 -22.16
CA LEU A 118 14.13 -0.95 -22.25
C LEU A 118 14.35 -0.30 -20.88
N HIS A 119 14.19 -1.07 -19.78
CA HIS A 119 14.21 -0.63 -18.39
C HIS A 119 13.23 0.52 -18.11
N GLN A 120 12.05 0.47 -18.73
CA GLN A 120 10.98 1.42 -18.47
C GLN A 120 9.96 0.81 -17.51
N LYS A 121 9.66 1.56 -16.44
CA LYS A 121 8.63 1.20 -15.46
C LYS A 121 7.25 1.11 -16.12
N GLN A 122 6.57 0.00 -15.88
CA GLN A 122 5.18 -0.28 -16.23
C GLN A 122 4.43 -0.72 -14.98
N LEU A 123 3.14 -0.39 -14.91
CA LEU A 123 2.25 -0.87 -13.85
C LEU A 123 1.34 -1.91 -14.48
N ILE A 124 1.36 -3.12 -13.93
CA ILE A 124 0.53 -4.23 -14.39
C ILE A 124 -0.41 -4.65 -13.25
N ASP A 125 -1.63 -5.05 -13.61
CA ASP A 125 -2.60 -5.55 -12.63
C ASP A 125 -2.18 -6.95 -12.16
N THR A 126 -2.37 -7.24 -10.87
CA THR A 126 -2.06 -8.57 -10.35
C THR A 126 -3.03 -9.62 -10.85
N TYR A 127 -2.53 -10.83 -11.08
CA TYR A 127 -3.35 -11.99 -11.37
C TYR A 127 -3.65 -12.83 -10.11
N ILE A 128 -4.93 -13.17 -9.92
CA ILE A 128 -5.42 -14.18 -8.98
C ILE A 128 -6.51 -14.97 -9.68
N GLU A 129 -6.38 -16.30 -9.70
CA GLU A 129 -7.36 -17.19 -10.35
C GLU A 129 -8.75 -17.12 -9.69
N LYS A 130 -8.79 -17.23 -8.35
CA LYS A 130 -10.03 -17.14 -7.54
C LYS A 130 -9.92 -15.97 -6.55
N PRO A 131 -10.65 -14.86 -6.75
CA PRO A 131 -10.50 -13.65 -5.93
C PRO A 131 -11.24 -13.68 -4.59
N PHE A 132 -11.84 -14.81 -4.19
CA PHE A 132 -12.60 -14.97 -2.95
C PHE A 132 -12.37 -16.36 -2.33
N CYS A 133 -12.39 -16.45 -0.99
CA CYS A 133 -12.19 -17.70 -0.27
C CYS A 133 -13.40 -18.64 -0.41
N THR A 134 -14.62 -18.11 -0.31
CA THR A 134 -15.89 -18.83 -0.46
C THR A 134 -16.89 -18.07 -1.35
N THR A 135 -17.99 -18.71 -1.75
CA THR A 135 -19.02 -18.07 -2.58
C THR A 135 -19.55 -16.82 -1.89
N PRO A 136 -19.49 -15.63 -2.53
CA PRO A 136 -20.01 -14.39 -1.97
C PRO A 136 -21.50 -14.53 -1.58
N SER A 137 -21.88 -13.97 -0.44
CA SER A 137 -23.25 -13.97 0.06
C SER A 137 -23.52 -12.69 0.85
N LEU A 138 -24.78 -12.26 0.89
CA LEU A 138 -25.25 -11.22 1.81
C LEU A 138 -26.05 -11.86 2.95
N LEU A 139 -25.73 -11.47 4.17
CA LEU A 139 -26.36 -11.87 5.41
C LEU A 139 -27.28 -10.73 5.88
N PHE A 140 -28.50 -11.05 6.27
CA PHE A 140 -29.52 -10.10 6.70
C PHE A 140 -29.80 -10.29 8.19
N THR A 141 -29.92 -9.20 8.95
CA THR A 141 -30.24 -9.28 10.36
C THR A 141 -30.94 -8.02 10.87
N THR A 142 -31.81 -8.20 11.85
CA THR A 142 -32.41 -7.11 12.64
C THR A 142 -31.78 -6.96 14.02
N GLN A 143 -30.80 -7.80 14.35
CA GLN A 143 -30.07 -7.78 15.62
C GLN A 143 -28.81 -6.92 15.47
N TYR A 144 -27.67 -7.57 15.20
CA TYR A 144 -26.37 -6.92 15.04
C TYR A 144 -25.57 -7.58 13.91
N ALA A 145 -24.69 -6.78 13.32
CA ALA A 145 -23.61 -7.23 12.46
C ALA A 145 -22.34 -7.50 13.30
N VAL A 146 -21.35 -8.18 12.72
CA VAL A 146 -20.06 -8.46 13.37
C VAL A 146 -18.95 -7.83 12.55
N GLU A 147 -18.17 -6.94 13.16
CA GLU A 147 -16.99 -6.36 12.51
C GLU A 147 -15.68 -6.86 13.15
N ILE A 148 -14.67 -7.05 12.29
CA ILE A 148 -13.33 -7.52 12.66
C ILE A 148 -12.41 -6.31 12.84
N SER A 149 -11.59 -6.35 13.89
CA SER A 149 -10.50 -5.38 14.04
C SER A 149 -9.34 -5.68 13.10
N ARG A 150 -8.92 -4.67 12.36
CA ARG A 150 -7.68 -4.65 11.55
C ARG A 150 -6.37 -4.72 12.37
N SER A 151 -6.43 -4.61 13.69
CA SER A 151 -5.26 -4.53 14.55
C SER A 151 -5.32 -5.54 15.70
N LYS A 152 -4.16 -6.05 16.12
CA LYS A 152 -4.07 -6.97 17.27
C LYS A 152 -4.48 -6.29 18.58
N ILE A 153 -4.18 -5.00 18.72
CA ILE A 153 -4.82 -4.14 19.71
C ILE A 153 -6.19 -3.75 19.13
N PRO A 154 -7.32 -4.16 19.73
CA PRO A 154 -8.61 -4.04 19.06
C PRO A 154 -9.01 -2.59 18.73
N PHE A 155 -9.40 -2.37 17.48
CA PHE A 155 -9.98 -1.13 16.95
C PHE A 155 -9.11 0.11 17.18
N THR A 156 -7.81 -0.01 16.88
CA THR A 156 -6.81 1.07 17.00
C THR A 156 -6.21 1.45 15.65
N GLY A 157 -5.48 2.57 15.62
CA GLY A 157 -4.60 2.88 14.49
C GLY A 157 -3.44 1.88 14.39
N MET A 158 -2.82 1.80 13.21
CA MET A 158 -1.66 0.97 12.95
C MET A 158 -0.57 1.74 12.21
N ILE A 159 0.67 1.63 12.67
CA ILE A 159 1.85 2.11 11.94
C ILE A 159 2.91 1.01 11.84
N CYS A 160 3.23 0.61 10.63
CA CYS A 160 4.26 -0.38 10.31
C CYS A 160 5.37 0.33 9.54
N PHE A 161 6.60 0.32 10.06
CA PHE A 161 7.75 0.88 9.36
C PHE A 161 8.44 -0.20 8.54
N THR A 162 8.80 0.15 7.31
CA THR A 162 9.64 -0.64 6.40
C THR A 162 10.78 0.25 5.93
N ASP A 163 12.02 -0.13 6.26
CA ASP A 163 13.19 0.74 6.11
C ASP A 163 14.18 0.24 5.07
N HIS A 164 14.62 1.15 4.21
CA HIS A 164 15.64 0.88 3.21
C HIS A 164 17.05 1.08 3.76
N CYS A 165 17.96 0.18 3.39
CA CYS A 165 19.35 0.19 3.84
C CYS A 165 20.33 0.92 2.91
N ASP A 166 19.85 1.65 1.90
CA ASP A 166 20.69 2.34 0.92
C ASP A 166 21.74 3.28 1.54
N PHE A 167 21.42 3.84 2.71
CA PHE A 167 22.26 4.81 3.40
C PHE A 167 22.93 4.25 4.66
N ASP A 168 22.72 2.98 4.98
CA ASP A 168 23.22 2.40 6.22
C ASP A 168 24.74 2.33 6.25
N THR A 169 25.28 2.72 7.40
CA THR A 169 26.64 2.44 7.84
C THR A 169 26.54 1.73 9.19
N LEU A 170 27.61 1.06 9.64
CA LEU A 170 27.62 0.45 10.98
C LEU A 170 27.22 1.47 12.06
N GLN A 171 27.81 2.66 12.03
CA GLN A 171 27.54 3.72 13.00
C GLN A 171 26.06 4.15 13.00
N ASN A 172 25.46 4.33 11.82
CA ASN A 172 24.05 4.73 11.74
C ASN A 172 23.12 3.60 12.20
N LEU A 173 23.46 2.33 11.94
CA LEU A 173 22.69 1.19 12.43
C LEU A 173 22.64 1.15 13.96
N GLU A 174 23.80 1.29 14.62
CA GLU A 174 23.89 1.29 16.09
C GLU A 174 23.10 2.45 16.70
N LEU A 175 23.23 3.64 16.10
CA LEU A 175 22.53 4.85 16.53
C LEU A 175 21.01 4.68 16.39
N LEU A 176 20.53 4.22 15.24
CA LEU A 176 19.11 4.03 14.97
C LEU A 176 18.50 2.93 15.84
N ARG A 177 19.20 1.82 16.04
CA ARG A 177 18.75 0.75 16.94
C ARG A 177 18.57 1.26 18.37
N THR A 178 19.53 2.05 18.86
CA THR A 178 19.45 2.67 20.19
C THR A 178 18.29 3.65 20.28
N PHE A 179 18.11 4.49 19.25
CA PHE A 179 17.01 5.44 19.16
C PHE A 179 15.64 4.74 19.16
N LEU A 180 15.44 3.75 18.29
CA LEU A 180 14.17 3.02 18.20
C LEU A 180 13.87 2.23 19.48
N LYS A 181 14.89 1.62 20.10
CA LYS A 181 14.77 0.96 21.39
C LYS A 181 14.34 1.92 22.50
N LYS A 182 14.95 3.12 22.56
CA LYS A 182 14.57 4.18 23.52
C LYS A 182 13.08 4.51 23.42
N HIS A 183 12.53 4.53 22.20
CA HIS A 183 11.14 4.87 21.95
C HIS A 183 10.19 3.65 21.88
N ASN A 184 10.69 2.44 22.13
CA ASN A 184 9.91 1.20 22.02
C ASN A 184 9.15 1.09 20.68
N ILE A 185 9.85 1.42 19.58
CA ILE A 185 9.32 1.35 18.22
C ILE A 185 10.02 0.22 17.48
N THR A 186 9.24 -0.62 16.82
CA THR A 186 9.71 -1.71 15.97
C THR A 186 9.60 -1.34 14.50
N THR A 187 10.42 -1.99 13.68
CA THR A 187 10.49 -1.75 12.23
C THR A 187 10.87 -3.05 11.52
N THR A 188 10.56 -3.09 10.23
CA THR A 188 11.07 -4.07 9.28
C THR A 188 12.30 -3.46 8.60
N LYS A 189 13.49 -3.86 9.04
CA LYS A 189 14.77 -3.30 8.64
C LYS A 189 15.34 -4.04 7.43
N GLY A 190 15.43 -3.34 6.31
CA GLY A 190 16.15 -3.81 5.12
C GLY A 190 17.63 -4.00 5.40
N PHE A 191 18.24 -4.97 4.71
CA PHE A 191 19.69 -5.10 4.62
C PHE A 191 20.09 -5.70 3.26
N PHE A 192 21.31 -5.40 2.80
CA PHE A 192 21.93 -6.12 1.70
C PHE A 192 22.69 -7.34 2.23
N LEU A 193 22.51 -8.50 1.60
CA LEU A 193 23.21 -9.71 2.01
C LEU A 193 24.73 -9.59 1.81
N ASN A 194 25.13 -9.23 0.59
CA ASN A 194 26.51 -9.17 0.13
C ASN A 194 27.01 -7.72 0.09
N HIS A 195 28.26 -7.49 0.49
CA HIS A 195 28.90 -6.19 0.33
C HIS A 195 29.38 -6.00 -1.13
N PHE A 196 28.49 -5.50 -1.97
CA PHE A 196 28.85 -4.99 -3.30
C PHE A 196 28.23 -3.61 -3.50
N SER A 197 29.05 -2.58 -3.29
CA SER A 197 28.64 -1.18 -3.28
C SER A 197 29.72 -0.26 -3.86
N LYS A 198 29.30 0.93 -4.31
CA LYS A 198 30.20 2.05 -4.61
C LYS A 198 30.70 2.76 -3.34
N ARG A 199 30.15 2.41 -2.19
CA ARG A 199 30.44 2.97 -0.87
C ARG A 199 31.06 1.89 0.01
N ASN A 200 32.32 2.09 0.40
CA ASN A 200 33.04 1.14 1.25
C ASN A 200 32.45 1.04 2.66
N ASP A 201 31.77 2.10 3.12
CA ASP A 201 31.16 2.20 4.44
C ASP A 201 29.74 1.63 4.51
N ASN A 202 29.21 1.12 3.39
CA ASN A 202 27.84 0.63 3.34
C ASN A 202 27.67 -0.65 4.17
N ALA A 203 26.65 -0.67 5.03
CA ALA A 203 26.33 -1.84 5.83
C ALA A 203 25.80 -2.99 4.97
N SER A 204 26.04 -4.20 5.44
CA SER A 204 25.65 -5.46 4.79
C SER A 204 25.69 -6.57 5.83
N PHE A 205 24.97 -7.66 5.59
CA PHE A 205 25.03 -8.82 6.47
C PHE A 205 26.40 -9.48 6.47
N GLU A 206 27.05 -9.55 5.32
CA GLU A 206 28.40 -10.12 5.16
C GLU A 206 29.41 -9.51 6.14
N TYR A 207 29.40 -8.19 6.33
CA TYR A 207 30.38 -7.50 7.17
C TYR A 207 29.85 -7.14 8.56
N HIS A 208 28.55 -6.94 8.71
CA HIS A 208 27.95 -6.35 9.92
C HIS A 208 26.85 -7.25 10.52
N ARG A 209 27.03 -8.57 10.38
CA ARG A 209 26.10 -9.59 10.90
C ARG A 209 25.75 -9.37 12.36
N GLU A 210 26.74 -9.14 13.22
CA GLU A 210 26.54 -9.04 14.67
C GLU A 210 25.58 -7.91 15.05
N GLU A 211 25.75 -6.73 14.44
CA GLU A 211 24.86 -5.60 14.64
C GLU A 211 23.44 -5.91 14.14
N LEU A 212 23.27 -6.49 12.94
CA LEU A 212 21.94 -6.87 12.43
C LEU A 212 21.25 -7.93 13.30
N ILE A 213 21.99 -8.85 13.92
CA ILE A 213 21.42 -9.77 14.91
C ILE A 213 20.93 -9.03 16.16
N GLN A 214 21.60 -7.96 16.59
CA GLN A 214 21.11 -7.12 17.68
C GLN A 214 19.80 -6.40 17.32
N TRP A 215 19.55 -6.10 16.05
CA TRP A 215 18.24 -5.57 15.63
C TRP A 215 17.12 -6.58 15.91
N ILE A 216 17.32 -7.86 15.57
CA ILE A 216 16.35 -8.93 15.88
C ILE A 216 16.14 -9.05 17.39
N GLN A 217 17.22 -9.01 18.18
CA GLN A 217 17.15 -9.09 19.64
C GLN A 217 16.37 -7.93 20.28
N ASN A 218 16.30 -6.77 19.62
CA ASN A 218 15.49 -5.63 20.05
C ASN A 218 14.06 -5.66 19.50
N GLY A 219 13.63 -6.77 18.88
CA GLY A 219 12.27 -6.99 18.39
C GLY A 219 12.01 -6.47 16.98
N HIS A 220 13.04 -6.07 16.24
CA HIS A 220 12.89 -5.69 14.83
C HIS A 220 12.82 -6.93 13.93
N GLU A 221 12.14 -6.79 12.78
CA GLU A 221 12.20 -7.77 11.70
C GLU A 221 13.36 -7.38 10.76
N LEU A 222 14.12 -8.34 10.25
CA LEU A 222 15.03 -8.09 9.13
C LEU A 222 14.34 -8.47 7.82
N CYS A 223 14.61 -7.74 6.75
CA CYS A 223 14.17 -8.07 5.41
C CYS A 223 15.29 -7.88 4.38
N TYR A 224 15.24 -8.64 3.28
CA TYR A 224 16.21 -8.46 2.21
C TYR A 224 15.86 -7.21 1.42
N HIS A 225 16.82 -6.31 1.20
CA HIS A 225 16.67 -5.25 0.22
C HIS A 225 17.46 -5.61 -1.04
N SER A 226 17.01 -6.65 -1.76
CA SER A 226 17.87 -7.36 -2.73
C SER A 226 19.12 -7.99 -2.08
N LEU A 227 19.96 -8.66 -2.86
CA LEU A 227 21.18 -9.30 -2.33
C LEU A 227 22.35 -8.33 -2.21
N SER A 228 22.41 -7.29 -3.04
CA SER A 228 23.47 -6.29 -3.04
C SER A 228 22.96 -4.91 -3.43
N GLN A 229 23.72 -3.86 -3.08
CA GLN A 229 23.35 -2.48 -3.39
C GLN A 229 23.59 -2.11 -4.85
N SER A 230 24.75 -2.49 -5.37
CA SER A 230 25.13 -2.22 -6.77
C SER A 230 24.89 -3.45 -7.64
N ILE A 231 24.74 -3.20 -8.93
CA ILE A 231 24.51 -4.23 -9.96
C ILE A 231 25.87 -4.82 -10.34
N LYS A 232 26.04 -6.13 -10.15
CA LYS A 232 27.20 -6.88 -10.67
C LYS A 232 27.02 -7.16 -12.17
N SER A 233 27.94 -7.87 -12.82
CA SER A 233 27.64 -8.37 -14.18
C SER A 233 26.37 -9.24 -14.17
N SER A 234 25.69 -9.35 -15.31
CA SER A 234 24.46 -10.15 -15.41
C SER A 234 24.69 -11.62 -15.02
N GLN A 235 25.86 -12.17 -15.36
CA GLN A 235 26.23 -13.54 -15.01
C GLN A 235 26.48 -13.69 -13.51
N GLU A 236 27.22 -12.77 -12.88
CA GLU A 236 27.44 -12.79 -11.43
C GLU A 236 26.13 -12.59 -10.66
N SER A 237 25.28 -11.65 -11.07
CA SER A 237 23.98 -11.41 -10.43
C SER A 237 23.07 -12.64 -10.53
N LYS A 238 23.10 -13.34 -11.68
CA LYS A 238 22.36 -14.60 -11.86
C LYS A 238 22.93 -15.70 -10.98
N GLN A 239 24.25 -15.83 -10.90
CA GLN A 239 24.88 -16.83 -10.05
C GLN A 239 24.61 -16.56 -8.55
N ASP A 240 24.73 -15.32 -8.10
CA ASP A 240 24.43 -14.90 -6.73
C ASP A 240 22.99 -15.27 -6.36
N PHE A 241 22.03 -14.99 -7.23
CA PHE A 241 20.63 -15.30 -6.98
C PHE A 241 20.32 -16.80 -7.01
N LEU A 242 20.80 -17.53 -8.02
CA LEU A 242 20.53 -18.98 -8.12
C LEU A 242 21.21 -19.78 -7.00
N SER A 243 22.31 -19.27 -6.44
CA SER A 243 23.02 -19.89 -5.32
C SER A 243 22.63 -19.30 -3.95
N PHE A 244 21.69 -18.34 -3.92
CA PHE A 244 21.28 -17.65 -2.71
C PHE A 244 20.76 -18.63 -1.66
N LYS A 245 21.34 -18.52 -0.47
CA LYS A 245 20.89 -19.19 0.75
C LYS A 245 20.68 -18.15 1.83
N ALA A 246 19.46 -18.14 2.39
CA ALA A 246 19.08 -17.28 3.49
C ALA A 246 20.03 -17.50 4.67
N PRO A 247 20.68 -16.45 5.20
CA PRO A 247 21.57 -16.60 6.34
C PRO A 247 20.83 -16.91 7.65
N LEU A 248 19.50 -16.70 7.68
CA LEU A 248 18.60 -16.95 8.81
C LEU A 248 17.30 -17.55 8.28
N ASN A 249 16.65 -18.42 9.07
CA ASN A 249 15.49 -19.21 8.62
C ASN A 249 14.16 -18.42 8.54
N ASP A 250 14.07 -17.25 9.17
CA ASP A 250 12.81 -16.53 9.43
C ASP A 250 12.71 -15.18 8.72
N ILE A 251 13.49 -14.97 7.65
CA ILE A 251 13.40 -13.75 6.81
C ILE A 251 12.60 -14.09 5.55
N ASN A 252 11.36 -13.62 5.48
CA ASN A 252 10.41 -13.88 4.39
C ASN A 252 10.03 -12.63 3.58
N VAL A 253 10.45 -11.44 4.01
CA VAL A 253 10.19 -10.17 3.35
C VAL A 253 11.31 -9.79 2.39
N TRP A 254 10.94 -9.33 1.20
CA TRP A 254 11.83 -8.83 0.16
C TRP A 254 11.41 -7.45 -0.33
N ILE A 255 12.29 -6.47 -0.16
CA ILE A 255 12.16 -5.11 -0.68
C ILE A 255 12.97 -5.00 -1.96
N ASP A 256 12.26 -4.74 -3.06
CA ASP A 256 12.84 -4.62 -4.40
C ASP A 256 13.76 -3.39 -4.51
N HIS A 257 15.02 -3.60 -4.89
CA HIS A 257 15.96 -2.56 -5.33
C HIS A 257 15.91 -2.51 -6.86
N GLY A 258 14.97 -1.76 -7.43
CA GLY A 258 14.40 -1.90 -8.79
C GLY A 258 15.33 -1.92 -10.02
N TYR A 259 16.64 -2.01 -9.83
CA TYR A 259 17.63 -2.24 -10.88
C TYR A 259 18.30 -3.61 -10.81
N GLN A 260 18.10 -4.41 -9.74
CA GLN A 260 18.69 -5.74 -9.66
C GLN A 260 17.94 -6.73 -10.54
N PRO A 261 18.64 -7.52 -11.39
CA PRO A 261 18.01 -8.33 -12.43
C PRO A 261 17.15 -9.46 -11.89
N TYR A 262 17.40 -9.93 -10.66
CA TYR A 262 16.64 -11.02 -10.05
C TYR A 262 15.40 -10.56 -9.28
N ASN A 263 15.13 -9.26 -9.19
CA ASN A 263 14.01 -8.77 -8.42
C ASN A 263 12.66 -9.00 -9.12
N LEU A 264 11.59 -9.04 -8.32
CA LEU A 264 10.22 -9.26 -8.81
C LEU A 264 9.85 -8.30 -9.96
N SER A 265 10.29 -7.04 -9.89
CA SER A 265 10.00 -6.06 -10.93
C SER A 265 10.77 -6.24 -12.25
N LEU A 266 11.85 -7.06 -12.28
CA LEU A 266 12.80 -7.10 -13.40
C LEU A 266 13.18 -8.53 -13.85
N TYR A 267 12.88 -9.58 -13.09
CA TYR A 267 13.33 -10.94 -13.37
C TYR A 267 12.88 -11.48 -14.74
N GLU A 268 11.63 -11.21 -15.13
CA GLU A 268 11.07 -11.70 -16.41
C GLU A 268 11.83 -11.16 -17.62
N THR A 269 12.31 -9.91 -17.55
CA THR A 269 13.06 -9.27 -18.64
C THR A 269 14.57 -9.45 -18.53
N SER A 270 15.04 -10.08 -17.44
CA SER A 270 16.45 -10.33 -17.17
C SER A 270 16.92 -11.75 -17.47
N GLY A 271 16.09 -12.55 -18.14
CA GLY A 271 16.46 -13.90 -18.55
C GLY A 271 16.32 -14.96 -17.47
N TYR A 272 15.45 -14.73 -16.48
CA TYR A 272 14.99 -15.76 -15.54
C TYR A 272 13.66 -16.33 -16.01
N THR A 273 13.54 -17.65 -15.96
CA THR A 273 12.24 -18.32 -16.04
C THR A 273 11.50 -18.19 -14.71
N ASN A 274 10.16 -18.24 -14.74
CA ASN A 274 9.37 -18.26 -13.51
C ASN A 274 9.73 -19.45 -12.60
N ASN A 275 10.22 -20.57 -13.16
CA ASN A 275 10.65 -21.71 -12.35
C ASN A 275 11.95 -21.42 -11.61
N GLU A 276 12.96 -20.87 -12.28
CA GLU A 276 14.21 -20.46 -11.63
C GLU A 276 13.95 -19.45 -10.50
N PHE A 277 13.13 -18.43 -10.78
CA PHE A 277 12.75 -17.44 -9.77
C PHE A 277 12.04 -18.12 -8.59
N LEU A 278 10.91 -18.79 -8.84
CA LEU A 278 10.12 -19.41 -7.77
C LEU A 278 10.91 -20.42 -6.96
N GLN A 279 11.79 -21.21 -7.57
CA GLN A 279 12.63 -22.16 -6.86
C GLN A 279 13.50 -21.47 -5.80
N VAL A 280 14.20 -20.39 -6.17
CA VAL A 280 15.05 -19.64 -5.23
C VAL A 280 14.20 -19.02 -4.12
N ILE A 281 13.08 -18.39 -4.48
CA ILE A 281 12.22 -17.73 -3.51
C ILE A 281 11.65 -18.75 -2.49
N GLU A 282 11.17 -19.91 -2.98
CA GLU A 282 10.58 -20.96 -2.15
C GLU A 282 11.60 -21.66 -1.25
N GLN A 283 12.79 -21.99 -1.78
CA GLN A 283 13.88 -22.59 -1.01
C GLN A 283 14.30 -21.70 0.17
N ASN A 284 14.18 -20.37 0.00
CA ASN A 284 14.53 -19.38 1.01
C ASN A 284 13.32 -18.85 1.79
N LYS A 285 12.13 -19.46 1.63
CA LYS A 285 10.89 -19.12 2.34
C LYS A 285 10.47 -17.64 2.24
N ILE A 286 10.79 -16.99 1.13
CA ILE A 286 10.37 -15.61 0.88
C ILE A 286 8.96 -15.64 0.27
N ASP A 287 8.05 -14.83 0.80
CA ASP A 287 6.67 -14.79 0.29
C ASP A 287 5.99 -13.42 0.41
N ILE A 288 6.70 -12.40 0.89
CA ILE A 288 6.21 -11.02 1.02
C ILE A 288 7.11 -10.09 0.21
N PHE A 289 6.54 -9.38 -0.76
CA PHE A 289 7.29 -8.51 -1.67
C PHE A 289 6.74 -7.10 -1.69
N TRP A 290 7.64 -6.12 -1.71
CA TRP A 290 7.27 -4.74 -1.99
C TRP A 290 6.99 -4.55 -3.49
N ASN A 291 5.90 -3.87 -3.84
CA ASN A 291 5.53 -3.65 -5.24
C ASN A 291 6.20 -2.45 -5.92
N TYR A 292 7.06 -1.72 -5.22
CA TYR A 292 7.73 -0.51 -5.72
C TYR A 292 6.72 0.61 -6.09
N ILE A 293 5.58 0.65 -5.39
CA ILE A 293 4.54 1.67 -5.53
C ILE A 293 4.26 2.25 -4.14
N ASP A 294 4.22 3.58 -4.09
CA ASP A 294 3.71 4.31 -2.95
C ASP A 294 2.32 4.88 -3.26
N SER A 295 1.44 4.83 -2.26
CA SER A 295 0.08 5.42 -2.33
C SER A 295 0.15 6.94 -2.48
N GLY A 296 1.24 7.55 -2.01
CA GLY A 296 1.54 8.97 -2.04
C GLY A 296 2.78 9.26 -1.20
N ILE A 297 2.92 10.50 -0.75
CA ILE A 297 3.99 10.96 0.16
C ILE A 297 3.35 11.37 1.48
N ALA A 298 3.85 10.84 2.59
CA ALA A 298 3.46 11.25 3.93
C ALA A 298 3.89 12.70 4.19
N THR A 299 2.96 13.48 4.72
CA THR A 299 3.11 14.90 5.00
C THR A 299 1.93 15.33 5.86
N ASN A 300 1.83 16.61 6.23
CA ASN A 300 0.71 17.10 7.04
C ASN A 300 -0.65 16.76 6.41
N GLY A 301 -1.48 16.01 7.14
CA GLY A 301 -2.80 15.54 6.70
C GLY A 301 -2.78 14.33 5.77
N VAL A 302 -1.64 13.64 5.62
CA VAL A 302 -1.50 12.43 4.79
C VAL A 302 -0.76 11.34 5.58
N ILE A 303 -1.52 10.40 6.16
CA ILE A 303 -0.96 9.30 6.96
C ILE A 303 -1.75 7.99 6.83
N ASN A 304 -3.09 8.06 6.73
CA ASN A 304 -3.95 6.89 6.66
C ASN A 304 -4.16 6.40 5.22
N GLN A 305 -3.61 5.24 4.86
CA GLN A 305 -3.76 4.59 3.54
C GLN A 305 -5.19 4.10 3.27
N LEU A 306 -6.02 3.91 4.30
CA LEU A 306 -7.45 3.57 4.12
C LEU A 306 -8.30 4.80 3.82
N ASN A 307 -7.82 6.02 4.12
CA ASN A 307 -8.51 7.24 3.76
C ASN A 307 -7.98 7.77 2.42
N ALA A 308 -8.56 7.27 1.34
CA ALA A 308 -8.24 7.69 -0.02
C ALA A 308 -8.24 9.22 -0.25
N HIS A 309 -9.03 9.99 0.52
CA HIS A 309 -9.09 11.44 0.39
C HIS A 309 -7.87 12.18 0.95
N HIS A 310 -6.98 11.50 1.67
CA HIS A 310 -5.65 12.00 1.98
C HIS A 310 -4.80 12.13 0.71
N PHE A 311 -5.05 11.31 -0.29
CA PHE A 311 -4.25 11.21 -1.51
C PHE A 311 -4.87 12.01 -2.66
N THR A 312 -4.93 13.33 -2.50
CA THR A 312 -5.43 14.26 -3.52
C THR A 312 -4.48 15.44 -3.70
N LEU A 313 -4.49 16.07 -4.89
CA LEU A 313 -3.72 17.30 -5.12
C LEU A 313 -4.12 18.44 -4.17
N GLY A 314 -5.40 18.49 -3.75
CA GLY A 314 -5.89 19.48 -2.80
C GLY A 314 -5.31 19.30 -1.40
N THR A 315 -5.23 18.07 -0.92
CA THR A 315 -4.58 17.74 0.37
C THR A 315 -3.08 18.03 0.28
N PHE A 316 -2.42 17.58 -0.79
CA PHE A 316 -1.00 17.84 -1.00
C PHE A 316 -0.69 19.35 -1.06
N GLN A 317 -1.51 20.15 -1.76
CA GLN A 317 -1.36 21.61 -1.82
C GLN A 317 -1.38 22.27 -0.44
N LYS A 318 -2.28 21.84 0.46
CA LYS A 318 -2.34 22.34 1.84
C LYS A 318 -1.07 21.99 2.60
N SER A 319 -0.54 20.79 2.41
CA SER A 319 0.67 20.33 3.10
C SER A 319 1.93 21.14 2.73
N VAL A 320 1.99 21.65 1.50
CA VAL A 320 3.11 22.48 1.01
C VAL A 320 2.84 23.98 1.10
N ALA A 321 1.77 24.40 1.79
CA ALA A 321 1.33 25.79 1.81
C ALA A 321 2.40 26.76 2.36
N ASN A 322 3.14 26.32 3.39
CA ASN A 322 4.17 27.10 4.09
C ASN A 322 5.57 27.00 3.46
N THR A 323 5.69 26.37 2.29
CA THR A 323 6.97 26.31 1.55
C THR A 323 7.15 27.53 0.66
N HIS A 324 8.41 27.92 0.41
CA HIS A 324 8.71 29.03 -0.51
C HIS A 324 8.06 28.81 -1.88
N PHE A 325 7.59 29.90 -2.50
CA PHE A 325 6.78 29.86 -3.73
C PHE A 325 7.38 29.00 -4.85
N LYS A 326 8.68 29.13 -5.14
CA LYS A 326 9.38 28.32 -6.16
C LYS A 326 9.35 26.83 -5.83
N SER A 327 9.63 26.47 -4.57
CA SER A 327 9.59 25.09 -4.09
C SER A 327 8.17 24.53 -4.13
N LYS A 328 7.18 25.33 -3.72
CA LYS A 328 5.76 24.97 -3.78
C LYS A 328 5.31 24.60 -5.19
N ILE A 329 5.65 25.43 -6.18
CA ILE A 329 5.34 25.13 -7.59
C ILE A 329 6.04 23.86 -8.05
N ALA A 330 7.33 23.69 -7.73
CA ALA A 330 8.08 22.51 -8.12
C ALA A 330 7.50 21.21 -7.51
N LEU A 331 7.10 21.26 -6.24
CA LEU A 331 6.46 20.13 -5.54
C LEU A 331 5.08 19.82 -6.12
N LEU A 332 4.25 20.83 -6.37
CA LEU A 332 2.95 20.63 -7.01
C LEU A 332 3.08 20.05 -8.41
N PHE A 333 4.02 20.57 -9.22
CA PHE A 333 4.33 20.04 -10.54
C PHE A 333 4.72 18.56 -10.48
N LYS A 334 5.61 18.19 -9.54
CA LYS A 334 5.97 16.78 -9.33
C LYS A 334 4.75 15.96 -8.91
N SER A 335 3.94 16.45 -7.98
CA SER A 335 2.76 15.72 -7.50
C SER A 335 1.72 15.47 -8.60
N VAL A 336 1.53 16.44 -9.50
CA VAL A 336 0.69 16.28 -10.70
C VAL A 336 1.20 15.13 -11.58
N LEU A 337 2.50 15.07 -11.85
CA LEU A 337 3.06 14.07 -12.78
C LEU A 337 3.22 12.69 -12.17
N PHE A 338 3.78 12.61 -10.96
CA PHE A 338 4.19 11.35 -10.35
C PHE A 338 3.07 10.65 -9.58
N HIS A 339 2.05 11.38 -9.09
CA HIS A 339 0.97 10.79 -8.30
C HIS A 339 -0.41 10.91 -8.95
N TYR A 340 -0.79 12.10 -9.42
CA TYR A 340 -2.12 12.30 -10.03
C TYR A 340 -2.22 11.69 -11.44
N ASP A 341 -1.39 12.15 -12.38
CA ASP A 341 -1.36 11.63 -13.74
C ASP A 341 -0.77 10.21 -13.74
N ASN A 342 0.38 10.04 -13.08
CA ASN A 342 1.13 8.80 -12.93
C ASN A 342 1.25 8.02 -14.25
N ASN A 343 1.45 8.73 -15.36
CA ASN A 343 1.60 8.12 -16.67
C ASN A 343 3.09 7.87 -16.94
N PRO A 344 3.52 6.61 -17.16
CA PRO A 344 4.93 6.28 -17.40
C PRO A 344 5.56 7.07 -18.55
N LYS A 345 4.80 7.34 -19.62
CA LYS A 345 5.27 8.12 -20.77
C LYS A 345 5.54 9.58 -20.39
N HIS A 346 4.65 10.20 -19.62
CA HIS A 346 4.83 11.59 -19.19
C HIS A 346 5.97 11.72 -18.16
N ILE A 347 6.09 10.77 -17.23
CA ILE A 347 7.23 10.69 -16.31
C ILE A 347 8.54 10.55 -17.09
N ARG A 348 8.59 9.69 -18.11
CA ARG A 348 9.77 9.54 -18.96
C ARG A 348 10.09 10.81 -19.74
N ASN A 349 9.08 11.49 -20.28
CA ASN A 349 9.25 12.80 -20.91
C ASN A 349 9.83 13.83 -19.92
N TYR A 350 9.37 13.83 -18.66
CA TYR A 350 9.91 14.69 -17.61
C TYR A 350 11.41 14.46 -17.38
N ILE A 351 11.80 13.19 -17.19
CA ILE A 351 13.21 12.79 -17.00
C ILE A 351 14.03 13.21 -18.23
N ASN A 352 13.53 12.89 -19.43
CA ASN A 352 14.23 13.17 -20.68
C ASN A 352 14.42 14.67 -20.92
N PHE A 353 13.41 15.52 -20.69
CA PHE A 353 13.62 16.96 -20.90
C PHE A 353 14.65 17.49 -19.90
N LYS A 354 14.65 17.05 -18.63
CA LYS A 354 15.65 17.48 -17.65
C LYS A 354 17.07 17.07 -18.06
N MET A 355 17.24 15.83 -18.52
CA MET A 355 18.53 15.34 -19.03
C MET A 355 19.00 16.11 -20.27
N ASN A 356 18.10 16.36 -21.22
CA ASN A 356 18.42 17.11 -22.43
C ASN A 356 18.73 18.59 -22.13
N TRP A 357 18.04 19.20 -21.16
CA TRP A 357 18.37 20.55 -20.68
C TRP A 357 19.78 20.60 -20.09
N ASN A 358 20.12 19.68 -19.19
CA ASN A 358 21.46 19.58 -18.61
C ASN A 358 22.54 19.32 -19.68
N SER A 359 22.23 18.53 -20.71
CA SER A 359 23.14 18.26 -21.82
C SER A 359 23.32 19.50 -22.71
N PHE A 360 22.24 20.25 -22.95
CA PHE A 360 22.28 21.52 -23.67
C PHE A 360 23.08 22.57 -22.91
N THR A 361 22.86 22.76 -21.60
CA THR A 361 23.59 23.77 -20.82
C THR A 361 25.09 23.51 -20.80
N LYS A 362 25.50 22.23 -20.77
CA LYS A 362 26.92 21.81 -20.82
C LYS A 362 27.54 21.90 -22.22
N THR A 363 26.84 21.43 -23.25
CA THR A 363 27.45 21.25 -24.60
C THR A 363 27.07 22.34 -25.60
N LYS A 364 26.03 23.12 -25.32
CA LYS A 364 25.42 24.13 -26.19
C LYS A 364 24.97 23.60 -27.57
N LYS A 365 24.84 22.28 -27.76
CA LYS A 365 24.44 21.69 -29.05
C LYS A 365 22.92 21.82 -29.29
N PRO A 366 22.47 22.41 -30.42
CA PRO A 366 21.04 22.64 -30.71
C PRO A 366 20.16 21.39 -30.66
N LYS A 367 20.69 20.22 -31.05
CA LYS A 367 19.97 18.95 -30.99
C LYS A 367 19.36 18.65 -29.60
N PHE A 368 20.05 19.05 -28.53
CA PHE A 368 19.55 18.85 -27.17
C PHE A 368 18.45 19.83 -26.80
N LEU A 369 18.47 21.05 -27.36
CA LEU A 369 17.39 22.02 -27.19
C LEU A 369 16.10 21.54 -27.89
N PHE A 370 16.20 21.04 -29.13
CA PHE A 370 15.04 20.46 -29.83
C PHE A 370 14.46 19.25 -29.07
N ARG A 371 15.33 18.35 -28.56
CA ARG A 371 14.89 17.23 -27.72
C ARG A 371 14.28 17.68 -26.41
N PHE A 372 14.80 18.72 -25.78
CA PHE A 372 14.21 19.33 -24.60
C PHE A 372 12.79 19.81 -24.87
N ILE A 373 12.58 20.61 -25.92
CA ILE A 373 11.26 21.14 -26.29
C ILE A 373 10.28 20.00 -26.59
N LYS A 374 10.69 19.01 -27.39
CA LYS A 374 9.86 17.84 -27.74
C LYS A 374 9.36 17.09 -26.51
N ASN A 375 10.20 16.94 -25.47
CA ASN A 375 9.82 16.26 -24.24
C ASN A 375 9.08 17.17 -23.25
N LEU A 376 9.27 18.49 -23.33
CA LEU A 376 8.59 19.46 -22.46
C LEU A 376 7.10 19.60 -22.81
N ILE A 377 6.75 19.69 -24.09
CA ILE A 377 5.37 19.89 -24.57
C ILE A 377 4.36 18.93 -23.92
N PRO A 378 4.53 17.59 -23.96
CA PRO A 378 3.56 16.67 -23.37
C PRO A 378 3.43 16.84 -21.86
N VAL A 379 4.53 17.12 -21.16
CA VAL A 379 4.52 17.35 -19.71
C VAL A 379 3.79 18.64 -19.37
N PHE A 380 4.06 19.71 -20.12
CA PHE A 380 3.38 20.98 -19.95
C PHE A 380 1.88 20.85 -20.23
N GLY A 381 1.47 20.10 -21.26
CA GLY A 381 0.06 19.85 -21.56
C GLY A 381 -0.71 19.24 -20.38
N VAL A 382 -0.13 18.26 -19.69
CA VAL A 382 -0.73 17.65 -18.49
C VAL A 382 -0.89 18.66 -17.36
N VAL A 383 0.16 19.42 -17.08
CA VAL A 383 0.17 20.39 -15.98
C VAL A 383 -0.78 21.56 -16.27
N PHE A 384 -0.79 22.05 -17.52
CA PHE A 384 -1.68 23.10 -17.98
C PHE A 384 -3.15 22.67 -17.91
N ASN A 385 -3.49 21.47 -18.40
CA ASN A 385 -4.84 20.91 -18.25
C ASN A 385 -5.23 20.78 -16.78
N THR A 386 -4.30 20.34 -15.93
CA THR A 386 -4.54 20.25 -14.49
C THR A 386 -4.81 21.61 -13.85
N ALA A 387 -4.11 22.65 -14.28
CA ALA A 387 -4.32 24.02 -13.80
C ALA A 387 -5.68 24.58 -14.26
N ILE A 388 -6.08 24.35 -15.52
CA ILE A 388 -7.39 24.78 -16.05
C ILE A 388 -8.54 24.14 -15.25
N PHE A 389 -8.47 22.83 -15.01
CA PHE A 389 -9.53 22.08 -14.35
C PHE A 389 -9.29 21.86 -12.84
N TRP A 390 -8.49 22.75 -12.22
CA TRP A 390 -8.00 22.59 -10.84
C TRP A 390 -9.11 22.36 -9.81
N SER A 391 -10.24 23.07 -9.93
CA SER A 391 -11.34 23.00 -8.97
C SER A 391 -11.94 21.59 -8.82
N SER A 392 -11.99 20.84 -9.92
CA SER A 392 -12.44 19.45 -9.99
C SER A 392 -11.30 18.48 -9.68
N ILE A 393 -10.17 18.62 -10.38
CA ILE A 393 -9.03 17.71 -10.31
C ILE A 393 -8.43 17.65 -8.90
N LYS A 394 -8.38 18.76 -8.17
CA LYS A 394 -7.79 18.79 -6.83
C LYS A 394 -8.47 17.88 -5.81
N LYS A 395 -9.71 17.48 -6.07
CA LYS A 395 -10.51 16.60 -5.20
C LYS A 395 -10.43 15.13 -5.62
N GLN A 396 -9.86 14.84 -6.79
CA GLN A 396 -9.74 13.48 -7.28
C GLN A 396 -8.64 12.74 -6.53
N VAL A 397 -8.95 11.49 -6.19
CA VAL A 397 -8.02 10.57 -5.53
C VAL A 397 -6.99 10.08 -6.53
N TYR A 398 -5.73 9.96 -6.09
CA TYR A 398 -4.66 9.37 -6.90
C TYR A 398 -4.98 7.93 -7.30
N LYS A 399 -4.54 7.53 -8.50
CA LYS A 399 -4.83 6.20 -9.05
C LYS A 399 -4.37 5.08 -8.12
N SER A 400 -3.16 5.20 -7.55
CA SER A 400 -2.57 4.20 -6.65
C SER A 400 -3.25 4.11 -5.27
N ALA A 401 -4.04 5.12 -4.88
CA ALA A 401 -4.74 5.17 -3.60
C ALA A 401 -6.25 4.89 -3.73
N LYS A 402 -6.81 4.90 -4.95
CA LYS A 402 -8.26 4.82 -5.20
C LYS A 402 -8.94 3.62 -4.53
N TYR A 403 -8.28 2.48 -4.52
CA TYR A 403 -8.80 1.23 -3.95
C TYR A 403 -8.11 0.83 -2.64
N ALA A 404 -7.31 1.73 -2.06
CA ALA A 404 -6.49 1.49 -0.87
C ALA A 404 -5.78 0.12 -0.87
N PRO A 405 -5.05 -0.26 -1.94
CA PRO A 405 -4.25 -1.49 -1.89
C PRO A 405 -3.14 -1.31 -0.85
N ILE A 406 -3.09 -2.22 0.13
CA ILE A 406 -2.09 -2.20 1.20
C ILE A 406 -1.37 -3.55 1.21
N ILE A 407 -2.10 -4.65 1.43
CA ILE A 407 -1.60 -6.02 1.29
C ILE A 407 -2.54 -6.77 0.36
N PHE A 408 -2.01 -7.47 -0.63
CA PHE A 408 -2.78 -8.26 -1.58
C PHE A 408 -1.96 -9.45 -2.11
N LYS A 409 -2.58 -10.34 -2.88
CA LYS A 409 -1.90 -11.51 -3.46
C LYS A 409 -1.61 -11.33 -4.95
N HIS A 410 -0.53 -11.96 -5.40
CA HIS A 410 -0.20 -12.10 -6.81
C HIS A 410 0.16 -13.57 -7.09
N THR A 411 -0.26 -14.10 -8.23
CA THR A 411 0.00 -15.49 -8.61
C THR A 411 1.01 -15.54 -9.74
N ILE A 412 2.15 -16.19 -9.49
CA ILE A 412 3.15 -16.53 -10.51
C ILE A 412 3.03 -18.03 -10.75
N LYS A 413 2.61 -18.43 -11.96
CA LYS A 413 2.24 -19.81 -12.29
C LYS A 413 1.19 -20.36 -11.29
N ASN A 414 1.58 -21.29 -10.42
CA ASN A 414 0.75 -21.93 -9.41
C ASN A 414 1.06 -21.44 -7.97
N LYS A 415 1.99 -20.50 -7.80
CA LYS A 415 2.40 -19.98 -6.50
C LYS A 415 1.77 -18.63 -6.23
N LYS A 416 1.12 -18.50 -5.07
CA LYS A 416 0.63 -17.22 -4.55
C LYS A 416 1.71 -16.60 -3.67
N ILE A 417 2.10 -15.37 -3.99
CA ILE A 417 2.94 -14.51 -3.17
C ILE A 417 2.11 -13.35 -2.60
N THR A 418 2.58 -12.79 -1.50
CA THR A 418 2.01 -11.60 -0.87
C THR A 418 2.74 -10.38 -1.37
N ILE A 419 1.99 -9.36 -1.72
CA ILE A 419 2.48 -8.06 -2.16
C ILE A 419 2.04 -7.02 -1.15
N PHE A 420 2.91 -6.07 -0.82
CA PHE A 420 2.54 -4.89 -0.04
C PHE A 420 2.86 -3.58 -0.76
N GLN A 421 2.03 -2.57 -0.51
CA GLN A 421 2.13 -1.20 -1.00
C GLN A 421 2.29 -0.24 0.19
N THR A 422 3.14 0.76 0.00
CA THR A 422 3.59 1.64 1.08
C THR A 422 3.06 3.07 0.94
N LEU A 423 3.43 3.89 1.92
CA LEU A 423 3.37 5.34 1.91
C LEU A 423 4.80 5.87 2.07
N GLU A 424 5.31 6.64 1.11
CA GLU A 424 6.66 7.20 1.18
C GLU A 424 6.77 8.17 2.36
N MET A 425 7.70 7.93 3.28
CA MET A 425 7.88 8.72 4.50
C MET A 425 9.36 9.07 4.70
N VAL A 426 9.76 10.24 4.20
CA VAL A 426 11.13 10.77 4.29
C VAL A 426 11.24 12.04 5.16
N ASP A 427 10.13 12.71 5.43
CA ASP A 427 10.05 13.90 6.30
C ASP A 427 9.31 13.52 7.60
N PHE A 428 10.02 12.93 8.57
CA PHE A 428 9.44 12.47 9.82
C PHE A 428 8.91 13.61 10.71
N LYS A 429 9.42 14.83 10.50
CA LYS A 429 8.93 16.02 11.22
C LYS A 429 7.47 16.33 10.84
N LYS A 430 7.12 16.24 9.56
CA LYS A 430 5.74 16.45 9.09
C LYS A 430 4.90 15.19 9.17
N SER A 431 5.47 14.07 8.74
CA SER A 431 4.74 12.82 8.59
C SER A 431 4.27 12.27 9.94
N LEU A 432 5.11 12.37 10.97
CA LEU A 432 4.80 11.94 12.33
C LEU A 432 4.47 13.12 13.25
N SER A 433 3.95 14.23 12.71
CA SER A 433 3.49 15.32 13.57
C SER A 433 2.36 14.82 14.50
N PRO A 434 2.16 15.45 15.67
CA PRO A 434 1.10 15.09 16.58
C PRO A 434 -0.28 15.02 15.90
N GLU A 435 -0.58 15.94 14.99
CA GLU A 435 -1.83 15.98 14.25
C GLU A 435 -2.03 14.76 13.35
N ASN A 436 -0.98 14.30 12.67
CA ASN A 436 -1.05 13.09 11.84
C ASN A 436 -1.20 11.84 12.72
N ILE A 437 -0.44 11.77 13.81
CA ILE A 437 -0.55 10.65 14.76
C ILE A 437 -1.96 10.58 15.34
N ASP A 438 -2.52 11.71 15.77
CA ASP A 438 -3.90 11.78 16.28
C ASP A 438 -4.93 11.45 15.21
N THR A 439 -4.72 11.89 13.96
CA THR A 439 -5.56 11.49 12.82
C THR A 439 -5.55 9.96 12.65
N LEU A 440 -4.37 9.33 12.72
CA LEU A 440 -4.25 7.88 12.63
C LEU A 440 -4.99 7.17 13.77
N VAL A 441 -4.95 7.71 14.99
CA VAL A 441 -5.70 7.19 16.16
C VAL A 441 -7.21 7.38 16.03
N LEU A 442 -7.66 8.53 15.51
CA LEU A 442 -9.07 8.85 15.35
C LEU A 442 -9.72 8.01 14.25
N GLU A 443 -9.07 7.89 13.10
CA GLU A 443 -9.57 7.16 11.92
C GLU A 443 -9.36 5.64 12.01
N LYS A 444 -8.74 5.15 13.09
CA LYS A 444 -8.29 3.74 13.21
C LYS A 444 -7.49 3.33 11.98
N GLY A 445 -6.67 4.27 11.51
CA GLY A 445 -6.08 4.23 10.19
C GLY A 445 -4.93 3.24 10.09
N VAL A 446 -4.47 3.03 8.86
CA VAL A 446 -3.34 2.15 8.57
C VAL A 446 -2.26 2.94 7.84
N CYS A 447 -1.02 2.82 8.32
CA CYS A 447 0.16 3.35 7.67
C CYS A 447 1.24 2.26 7.58
N VAL A 448 1.58 1.82 6.38
CA VAL A 448 2.75 1.01 6.07
C VAL A 448 3.77 1.94 5.42
N ALA A 449 4.69 2.47 6.22
CA ALA A 449 5.61 3.52 5.84
C ALA A 449 6.85 2.94 5.14
N HIS A 450 7.17 3.47 3.96
CA HIS A 450 8.43 3.27 3.27
C HIS A 450 9.40 4.36 3.70
N THR A 451 10.47 3.99 4.40
CA THR A 451 11.39 4.91 5.07
C THR A 451 12.83 4.77 4.60
N TYR A 452 13.60 5.83 4.83
CA TYR A 452 15.06 5.83 4.77
C TYR A 452 15.59 6.45 6.06
N PHE A 453 15.60 5.70 7.16
CA PHE A 453 15.97 6.22 8.49
C PHE A 453 17.42 6.72 8.54
N SER A 454 18.32 6.08 7.80
CA SER A 454 19.74 6.45 7.72
C SER A 454 20.04 7.56 6.71
N ASP A 455 19.05 8.04 5.96
CA ASP A 455 19.26 9.13 5.00
C ASP A 455 19.59 10.44 5.74
N ASN A 456 20.85 10.88 5.59
CA ASN A 456 21.35 12.09 6.20
C ASN A 456 21.41 13.28 5.21
N MET A 457 20.78 13.19 4.03
CA MET A 457 20.86 14.23 3.02
C MET A 457 20.31 15.58 3.52
N LYS A 458 21.15 16.63 3.47
CA LYS A 458 20.86 18.00 3.92
C LYS A 458 19.49 18.58 3.52
N HIS A 459 19.02 18.24 2.34
CA HIS A 459 17.78 18.79 1.79
C HIS A 459 16.50 18.13 2.36
N HIS A 460 16.64 17.02 3.10
CA HIS A 460 15.55 16.39 3.85
C HIS A 460 15.52 16.98 5.26
N SER A 461 14.68 17.98 5.48
CA SER A 461 14.56 18.68 6.77
C SER A 461 14.01 17.80 7.89
N GLY A 462 13.27 16.76 7.55
CA GLY A 462 12.66 15.83 8.51
C GLY A 462 13.41 14.52 8.70
N ARG A 463 14.71 14.46 8.35
CA ARG A 463 15.55 13.28 8.58
C ARG A 463 15.82 13.03 10.07
N ILE A 464 16.00 11.76 10.44
CA ILE A 464 16.31 11.36 11.82
C ILE A 464 17.75 11.76 12.18
N ILE A 465 18.72 11.43 11.32
CA ILE A 465 20.15 11.69 11.57
C ILE A 465 20.59 12.96 10.85
N LEU A 466 21.12 13.90 11.61
CA LEU A 466 21.72 15.13 11.11
C LEU A 466 23.16 14.88 10.62
N ASP A 467 23.70 15.81 9.84
CA ASP A 467 25.04 15.65 9.23
C ASP A 467 26.17 15.54 10.25
N ASN A 468 25.93 16.03 11.47
CA ASN A 468 26.86 15.91 12.59
C ASN A 468 26.71 14.58 13.37
N GLY A 469 25.95 13.62 12.83
CA GLY A 469 25.71 12.31 13.42
C GLY A 469 24.75 12.32 14.61
N LYS A 470 24.07 13.44 14.90
CA LYS A 470 23.11 13.55 16.01
C LYS A 470 21.68 13.29 15.55
N ILE A 471 20.85 12.83 16.49
CA ILE A 471 19.40 12.75 16.28
C ILE A 471 18.82 14.18 16.18
N ASN A 472 17.90 14.35 15.24
CA ASN A 472 17.13 15.57 15.06
C ASN A 472 16.07 15.70 16.17
N SER A 473 16.18 16.71 17.02
CA SER A 473 15.32 16.89 18.21
C SER A 473 13.83 17.05 17.88
N ASP A 474 13.50 17.71 16.75
CA ASP A 474 12.11 17.86 16.33
C ASP A 474 11.50 16.51 15.91
N VAL A 475 12.31 15.66 15.30
CA VAL A 475 11.91 14.31 14.92
C VAL A 475 11.83 13.42 16.15
N GLU A 476 12.78 13.52 17.07
CA GLU A 476 12.76 12.80 18.34
C GLU A 476 11.48 13.10 19.14
N ALA A 477 11.07 14.37 19.26
CA ALA A 477 9.83 14.74 19.93
C ALA A 477 8.58 14.09 19.30
N ASN A 478 8.54 13.96 17.97
CA ASN A 478 7.47 13.25 17.28
C ASN A 478 7.49 11.73 17.55
N PHE A 479 8.68 11.11 17.57
CA PHE A 479 8.84 9.71 17.93
C PHE A 479 8.47 9.46 19.41
N GLU A 480 8.77 10.38 20.31
CA GLU A 480 8.31 10.34 21.71
C GLU A 480 6.79 10.40 21.82
N TYR A 481 6.15 11.27 21.04
CA TYR A 481 4.69 11.33 20.99
C TYR A 481 4.08 10.03 20.45
N LEU A 482 4.64 9.48 19.37
CA LEU A 482 4.23 8.19 18.82
C LEU A 482 4.41 7.06 19.84
N ALA A 483 5.56 6.99 20.50
CA ALA A 483 5.86 6.01 21.54
C ALA A 483 4.84 6.05 22.68
N LYS A 484 4.41 7.26 23.09
CA LYS A 484 3.35 7.43 24.08
C LYS A 484 2.02 6.81 23.60
N LYS A 485 1.61 7.05 22.36
CA LYS A 485 0.38 6.45 21.79
C LYS A 485 0.47 4.93 21.68
N ILE A 486 1.64 4.38 21.32
CA ILE A 486 1.88 2.93 21.29
C ILE A 486 1.78 2.34 22.70
N LYS A 487 2.46 2.94 23.68
CA LYS A 487 2.43 2.51 25.09
C LYS A 487 1.02 2.54 25.67
N ASN A 488 0.23 3.56 25.32
CA ASN A 488 -1.17 3.69 25.71
C ASN A 488 -2.11 2.74 24.97
N ARG A 489 -1.59 1.90 24.06
CA ARG A 489 -2.37 0.99 23.21
C ARG A 489 -3.39 1.72 22.33
N GLU A 490 -3.08 2.95 21.92
CA GLU A 490 -3.88 3.73 20.96
C GLU A 490 -3.44 3.48 19.51
N ILE A 491 -2.21 3.00 19.33
CA ILE A 491 -1.61 2.59 18.06
C ILE A 491 -0.96 1.21 18.24
N TRP A 492 -1.20 0.31 17.29
CA TRP A 492 -0.41 -0.90 17.13
C TRP A 492 0.78 -0.62 16.21
N ASN A 493 2.01 -0.86 16.69
CA ASN A 493 3.22 -0.81 15.87
C ASN A 493 3.80 -2.21 15.66
N PRO A 494 3.40 -2.90 14.57
CA PRO A 494 3.93 -4.21 14.19
C PRO A 494 5.12 -4.12 13.22
N THR A 495 5.82 -5.24 13.09
CA THR A 495 6.64 -5.59 11.92
C THR A 495 5.76 -5.99 10.72
N LEU A 496 6.31 -6.01 9.51
CA LEU A 496 5.52 -6.29 8.31
C LEU A 496 4.97 -7.72 8.30
N SER A 497 5.78 -8.70 8.70
CA SER A 497 5.32 -10.09 8.82
C SER A 497 4.19 -10.27 9.83
N GLU A 498 4.23 -9.54 10.94
CA GLU A 498 3.13 -9.55 11.91
C GLU A 498 1.82 -9.01 11.32
N VAL A 499 1.89 -7.92 10.54
CA VAL A 499 0.71 -7.40 9.82
C VAL A 499 0.20 -8.42 8.82
N VAL A 500 1.07 -8.96 7.97
CA VAL A 500 0.69 -9.92 6.93
C VAL A 500 0.08 -11.18 7.55
N SER A 501 0.66 -11.69 8.63
CA SER A 501 0.15 -12.87 9.35
C SER A 501 -1.22 -12.60 9.99
N TYR A 502 -1.41 -11.43 10.61
CA TYR A 502 -2.70 -11.06 11.19
C TYR A 502 -3.76 -10.83 10.11
N TRP A 503 -3.44 -10.14 9.02
CA TRP A 503 -4.38 -9.82 7.94
C TRP A 503 -4.72 -11.02 7.05
N LYS A 504 -3.85 -12.02 6.96
CA LYS A 504 -4.18 -13.29 6.32
C LYS A 504 -5.42 -13.94 6.96
N GLN A 505 -5.57 -13.85 8.28
CA GLN A 505 -6.76 -14.35 8.96
C GLN A 505 -8.01 -13.54 8.61
N ILE A 506 -7.88 -12.22 8.39
CA ILE A 506 -8.98 -11.35 7.95
C ILE A 506 -9.43 -11.70 6.53
N ASP A 507 -8.48 -12.01 5.65
CA ASP A 507 -8.77 -12.50 4.29
C ASP A 507 -9.48 -13.86 4.33
N GLU A 508 -9.12 -14.74 5.25
CA GLU A 508 -9.71 -16.08 5.36
C GLU A 508 -11.04 -16.10 6.15
N ALA A 509 -11.39 -14.99 6.81
CA ALA A 509 -12.59 -14.85 7.61
C ALA A 509 -13.88 -15.05 6.81
N VAL A 510 -14.74 -15.95 7.29
CA VAL A 510 -16.09 -16.17 6.73
C VAL A 510 -17.14 -15.99 7.81
N PHE A 511 -18.09 -15.09 7.59
CA PHE A 511 -19.26 -14.90 8.44
C PHE A 511 -20.41 -15.79 7.97
N ASP A 512 -21.24 -16.22 8.91
CA ASP A 512 -22.53 -16.85 8.62
C ASP A 512 -23.63 -16.29 9.52
N VAL A 513 -24.87 -16.68 9.27
CA VAL A 513 -26.06 -16.25 10.01
C VAL A 513 -26.88 -17.46 10.42
N ASP A 514 -27.35 -17.48 11.67
CA ASP A 514 -28.22 -18.55 12.15
C ASP A 514 -29.71 -18.29 11.84
N ALA A 515 -30.55 -19.27 12.19
CA ALA A 515 -32.00 -19.19 11.99
C ALA A 515 -32.67 -18.04 12.78
N SER A 516 -32.04 -17.55 13.86
CA SER A 516 -32.50 -16.41 14.64
C SER A 516 -32.08 -15.05 14.04
N GLY A 517 -31.23 -15.08 13.01
CA GLY A 517 -30.65 -13.89 12.40
C GLY A 517 -29.38 -13.39 13.09
N LYS A 518 -28.77 -14.16 14.00
CA LYS A 518 -27.51 -13.77 14.63
C LYS A 518 -26.34 -14.06 13.69
N ILE A 519 -25.56 -13.03 13.37
CA ILE A 519 -24.34 -13.16 12.57
C ILE A 519 -23.18 -13.58 13.46
N PHE A 520 -22.36 -14.51 12.99
CA PHE A 520 -21.17 -14.98 13.69
C PHE A 520 -20.02 -15.27 12.71
N LEU A 521 -18.78 -15.28 13.22
CA LEU A 521 -17.62 -15.73 12.46
C LEU A 521 -17.59 -17.26 12.45
N SER A 522 -17.74 -17.86 11.27
CA SER A 522 -17.79 -19.32 11.09
C SER A 522 -16.39 -19.97 11.07
N THR A 523 -15.35 -19.19 10.78
CA THR A 523 -13.98 -19.68 10.78
C THR A 523 -13.31 -19.52 12.14
N THR A 524 -12.46 -20.48 12.49
CA THR A 524 -11.68 -20.47 13.73
C THR A 524 -10.42 -19.61 13.55
N HIS A 525 -10.55 -18.31 13.81
CA HIS A 525 -9.41 -17.39 13.84
C HIS A 525 -9.32 -16.64 15.18
N ASN A 526 -8.11 -16.23 15.55
CA ASN A 526 -7.88 -15.39 16.74
C ASN A 526 -8.05 -13.90 16.37
N LEU A 527 -9.19 -13.57 15.78
CA LEU A 527 -9.55 -12.22 15.37
C LEU A 527 -10.36 -11.54 16.47
N ASN A 528 -10.01 -10.29 16.78
CA ASN A 528 -10.83 -9.48 17.68
C ASN A 528 -12.07 -8.99 16.92
N THR A 529 -13.25 -9.32 17.42
CA THR A 529 -14.53 -8.91 16.83
C THR A 529 -15.38 -8.12 17.82
N ARG A 530 -16.32 -7.32 17.33
CA ARG A 530 -17.40 -6.76 18.15
C ARG A 530 -18.72 -6.75 17.38
N GLU A 531 -19.80 -6.70 18.15
CA GLU A 531 -21.15 -6.52 17.64
C GLU A 531 -21.37 -5.06 17.24
N VAL A 532 -22.10 -4.84 16.14
CA VAL A 532 -22.47 -3.51 15.63
C VAL A 532 -23.97 -3.48 15.43
N TYR A 533 -24.60 -2.53 16.09
CA TYR A 533 -26.04 -2.28 16.04
C TYR A 533 -26.34 -1.16 15.05
#